data_AF-A0A7S3WZA6-F1
#
_entry.id   AF-A0A7S3WZA6-F1
#
_cell.length_a   1.000
_cell.length_b   1.000
_cell.length_c   1.000
_cell.angle_alpha   90.00
_cell.angle_beta   90.00
_cell.angle_gamma   90.00
#
_symmetry.space_group_name_H-M   'P 1'
#
loop_
_entity.id
_entity.type
_entity.pdbx_description
1 polymer ?
#
loop_
_entity_poly.entity_id
_entity_poly.type
_entity_poly.pdbx_seq_one_letter_code
_entity_poly.pdbx_strand_id
1 'polypeptide(L)'
;GDSACATIKIIDDDLPGKLAFEAEEATIEDGTMRKCLTVTVKRSMGATGTIGCAYYTENASAIAGRDYVHKEGVVTLESGQTSATFDVEILPGGRYEGREIFRIYLKDPTGGATFDKTTDGGEDSCVQTVIIEASQDAKDR
;
A
#
# COMPACT_ATOMS: atom_id res chain seq x y z
N GLY A 1 28.00 -6.45 49.03
CA GLY A 1 27.18 -5.21 49.11
C GLY A 1 27.03 -4.73 47.70
N ASP A 2 26.28 -5.51 46.94
CA ASP A 2 26.39 -5.57 45.49
C ASP A 2 25.52 -4.47 44.90
N SER A 3 26.17 -3.45 44.35
CA SER A 3 25.49 -2.44 43.53
C SER A 3 25.11 -3.10 42.21
N ALA A 4 23.84 -3.46 42.07
CA ALA A 4 23.26 -3.81 40.79
C ALA A 4 23.08 -2.52 39.97
N CYS A 5 23.88 -2.36 38.92
CA CYS A 5 23.64 -1.34 37.89
C CYS A 5 22.37 -1.71 37.11
N ALA A 6 21.23 -1.16 37.51
CA ALA A 6 20.02 -1.23 36.71
C ALA A 6 20.16 -0.30 35.51
N THR A 7 20.35 -0.88 34.32
CA THR A 7 20.33 -0.10 33.07
C THR A 7 18.87 0.13 32.71
N ILE A 8 18.34 1.32 32.99
CA ILE A 8 17.02 1.74 32.52
C ILE A 8 17.17 2.04 31.03
N LYS A 9 16.74 1.10 30.19
CA LYS A 9 16.56 1.36 28.77
C LYS A 9 15.27 2.16 28.61
N ILE A 10 15.39 3.49 28.58
CA ILE A 10 14.30 4.35 28.09
C ILE A 10 14.23 4.04 26.59
N ILE A 11 13.21 3.27 26.20
CA ILE A 11 12.84 3.15 24.79
C ILE A 11 12.07 4.44 24.52
N ASP A 12 12.64 5.32 23.70
CA ASP A 12 11.92 6.46 23.14
C ASP A 12 10.83 5.89 22.24
N ASP A 13 9.60 5.82 22.74
CA ASP A 13 8.42 5.29 22.06
C ASP A 13 7.65 6.36 21.27
N ASP A 14 8.14 7.61 21.29
CA ASP A 14 7.56 8.76 20.61
C ASP A 14 7.99 8.88 19.14
N LEU A 15 8.13 7.75 18.45
CA LEU A 15 8.49 7.74 17.03
C LEU A 15 7.25 7.99 16.15
N PRO A 16 7.37 8.81 15.08
CA PRO A 16 6.32 8.95 14.08
C PRO A 16 6.01 7.64 13.35
N GLY A 17 6.96 6.70 13.28
CA GLY A 17 6.74 5.39 12.67
C GLY A 17 7.03 5.35 11.17
N LYS A 18 6.88 4.16 10.61
CA LYS A 18 7.21 3.81 9.22
C LYS A 18 5.97 3.44 8.43
N LEU A 19 5.89 3.88 7.18
CA LEU A 19 4.82 3.55 6.25
C LEU A 19 5.22 2.42 5.32
N ALA A 20 4.28 1.52 5.04
CA ALA A 20 4.40 0.46 4.03
C ALA A 20 3.00 0.04 3.56
N PHE A 21 2.91 -0.63 2.42
CA PHE A 21 1.69 -1.40 2.11
C PHE A 21 1.56 -2.60 3.05
N GLU A 22 0.32 -3.06 3.28
CA GLU A 22 0.09 -4.29 4.03
C GLU A 22 0.65 -5.54 3.32
N ALA A 23 0.68 -5.51 1.99
CA ALA A 23 1.31 -6.52 1.15
C ALA A 23 1.95 -5.85 -0.08
N GLU A 24 3.09 -6.36 -0.54
CA GLU A 24 3.77 -5.87 -1.75
C GLU A 24 3.07 -6.34 -3.04
N GLU A 25 2.23 -7.37 -2.94
CA GLU A 25 1.44 -7.90 -4.05
C GLU A 25 -0.02 -7.99 -3.65
N ALA A 26 -0.92 -7.59 -4.55
CA ALA A 26 -2.35 -7.77 -4.41
C ALA A 26 -2.92 -8.36 -5.70
N THR A 27 -3.83 -9.31 -5.57
CA THR A 27 -4.49 -9.95 -6.72
C THR A 27 -5.98 -9.68 -6.66
N ILE A 28 -6.53 -9.29 -7.80
CA ILE A 28 -7.97 -9.13 -7.99
C ILE A 28 -8.38 -9.79 -9.29
N GLU A 29 -9.46 -10.57 -9.26
CA GLU A 29 -9.99 -11.16 -10.48
C GLU A 29 -10.68 -10.09 -11.32
N ASP A 30 -10.54 -10.17 -12.64
CA ASP A 30 -11.37 -9.46 -13.59
C ASP A 30 -12.85 -9.87 -13.45
N GLY A 31 -13.76 -9.12 -14.03
CA GLY A 31 -15.18 -9.43 -14.04
C GLY A 31 -15.98 -8.59 -15.01
N THR A 32 -17.24 -8.96 -15.18
CA THR A 32 -18.18 -8.23 -16.06
C THR A 32 -18.68 -6.91 -15.46
N MET A 33 -18.36 -6.66 -14.20
CA MET A 33 -18.74 -5.46 -13.44
C MET A 33 -17.50 -4.81 -12.84
N ARG A 34 -17.59 -3.51 -12.59
CA ARG A 34 -16.57 -2.74 -11.87
C ARG A 34 -16.35 -3.36 -10.49
N LYS A 35 -15.09 -3.44 -10.07
CA LYS A 35 -14.68 -3.88 -8.72
C LYS A 35 -13.86 -2.79 -8.04
N CYS A 36 -13.82 -2.81 -6.72
CA CYS A 36 -12.92 -1.96 -5.94
C CYS A 36 -11.85 -2.84 -5.31
N LEU A 37 -10.59 -2.51 -5.59
CA LEU A 37 -9.45 -3.01 -4.82
C LEU A 37 -9.22 -2.05 -3.65
N THR A 38 -9.43 -2.54 -2.43
CA THR A 38 -9.06 -1.81 -1.21
C THR A 38 -7.58 -2.00 -0.94
N VAL A 39 -6.87 -0.88 -0.88
CA VAL A 39 -5.43 -0.81 -0.63
C VAL A 39 -5.21 -0.37 0.81
N THR A 40 -4.46 -1.15 1.58
CA THR A 40 -4.14 -0.85 2.98
C THR A 40 -2.71 -0.35 3.11
N VAL A 41 -2.54 0.83 3.71
CA VAL A 41 -1.26 1.38 4.15
C VAL A 41 -1.14 1.16 5.66
N LYS A 42 -0.03 0.58 6.10
CA LYS A 42 0.30 0.29 7.49
C LYS A 42 1.31 1.28 8.02
N ARG A 43 1.17 1.62 9.30
CA ARG A 43 2.14 2.36 10.10
C ARG A 43 2.71 1.42 11.17
N SER A 44 4.03 1.29 11.21
CA SER A 44 4.75 0.43 12.16
C SER A 44 5.83 1.21 12.91
N MET A 45 6.43 0.61 13.95
CA MET A 45 7.59 1.19 14.65
C MET A 45 7.36 2.60 15.23
N GLY A 46 6.12 2.94 15.54
CA GLY A 46 5.71 4.25 16.07
C GLY A 46 4.28 4.59 15.70
N ALA A 47 3.61 5.37 16.54
CA ALA A 47 2.24 5.85 16.29
C ALA A 47 2.03 7.29 16.76
N THR A 48 3.10 8.02 17.08
CA THR A 48 3.02 9.35 17.67
C THR A 48 2.87 10.44 16.62
N GLY A 49 1.88 11.31 16.78
CA GLY A 49 1.61 12.41 15.86
C GLY A 49 0.94 11.98 14.56
N THR A 50 0.49 12.98 13.80
CA THR A 50 -0.15 12.80 12.49
C THR A 50 0.92 12.69 11.40
N ILE A 51 0.85 11.62 10.62
CA ILE A 51 1.76 11.35 9.50
C ILE A 51 0.97 11.13 8.21
N GLY A 52 1.66 11.11 7.08
CA GLY A 52 1.01 10.81 5.81
C GLY A 52 2.01 10.63 4.67
N CYS A 53 1.50 10.27 3.50
CA CYS A 53 2.28 10.19 2.26
C CYS A 53 1.37 10.40 1.06
N ALA A 54 1.95 10.83 -0.06
CA ALA A 54 1.23 10.86 -1.32
C ALA A 54 1.22 9.46 -1.96
N TYR A 55 0.18 9.14 -2.72
CA TYR A 55 0.10 7.91 -3.50
C TYR A 55 -0.34 8.17 -4.92
N TYR A 56 0.06 7.30 -5.86
CA TYR A 56 -0.43 7.31 -7.23
C TYR A 56 -0.32 5.93 -7.88
N THR A 57 -1.17 5.68 -8.87
CA THR A 57 -1.13 4.46 -9.69
C THR A 57 -0.35 4.67 -10.99
N GLU A 58 0.41 3.69 -11.43
CA GLU A 58 1.19 3.71 -12.67
C GLU A 58 0.91 2.48 -13.54
N ASN A 59 0.82 2.72 -14.86
CA ASN A 59 0.58 1.67 -15.84
C ASN A 59 1.75 0.67 -15.88
N ALA A 60 1.43 -0.60 -16.13
CA ALA A 60 2.39 -1.56 -16.68
C ALA A 60 1.76 -2.29 -17.86
N SER A 61 1.33 -3.55 -17.71
CA SER A 61 0.53 -4.23 -18.76
C SER A 61 -0.96 -3.84 -18.68
N ALA A 62 -1.46 -3.60 -17.47
CA ALA A 62 -2.74 -2.92 -17.25
C ALA A 62 -2.57 -1.41 -17.46
N ILE A 63 -3.54 -0.81 -18.16
CA ILE A 63 -3.54 0.58 -18.61
C ILE A 63 -4.72 1.32 -17.97
N ALA A 64 -4.43 2.47 -17.35
CA ALA A 64 -5.44 3.36 -16.81
C ALA A 64 -6.47 3.80 -17.88
N GLY A 65 -7.75 3.82 -17.50
CA GLY A 65 -8.88 4.08 -18.39
C GLY A 65 -9.34 2.88 -19.22
N ARG A 66 -8.54 1.80 -19.27
CA ARG A 66 -8.90 0.51 -19.88
C ARG A 66 -9.19 -0.54 -18.83
N ASP A 67 -8.23 -0.80 -17.95
CA ASP A 67 -8.27 -1.94 -17.01
C ASP A 67 -8.50 -1.48 -15.56
N TYR A 68 -8.11 -0.24 -15.25
CA TYR A 68 -8.37 0.39 -13.95
C TYR A 68 -8.53 1.91 -14.11
N VAL A 69 -9.07 2.58 -13.10
CA VAL A 69 -9.14 4.05 -13.07
C VAL A 69 -7.89 4.61 -12.40
N HIS A 70 -7.17 5.50 -13.09
CA HIS A 70 -6.02 6.17 -12.48
C HIS A 70 -6.43 6.86 -11.17
N LYS A 71 -5.64 6.65 -10.14
CA LYS A 71 -5.88 7.20 -8.81
C LYS A 71 -4.60 7.79 -8.23
N GLU A 72 -4.73 8.97 -7.66
CA GLU A 72 -3.71 9.61 -6.85
C GLU A 72 -4.35 10.37 -5.68
N GLY A 73 -3.57 10.64 -4.65
CA GLY A 73 -4.04 11.36 -3.47
C GLY A 73 -3.04 11.36 -2.33
N VAL A 74 -3.54 11.63 -1.13
CA VAL A 74 -2.75 11.61 0.11
C VAL A 74 -3.43 10.67 1.10
N VAL A 75 -2.63 9.82 1.74
CA VAL A 75 -3.04 9.04 2.91
C VAL A 75 -2.56 9.80 4.15
N THR A 76 -3.45 9.96 5.12
CA THR A 76 -3.15 10.55 6.43
C THR A 76 -3.50 9.55 7.52
N LEU A 77 -2.61 9.37 8.49
CA LEU A 77 -2.86 8.63 9.72
C LEU A 77 -2.71 9.58 10.90
N GLU A 78 -3.78 9.73 11.68
CA GLU A 78 -3.75 10.50 12.92
C GLU A 78 -2.90 9.81 13.99
N SER A 79 -2.57 10.54 15.05
CA SER A 79 -1.87 9.97 16.20
C SER A 79 -2.61 8.76 16.75
N GLY A 80 -1.90 7.64 16.94
CA GLY A 80 -2.44 6.36 17.39
C GLY A 80 -3.02 5.48 16.28
N GLN A 81 -3.22 5.99 15.05
CA GLN A 81 -3.69 5.17 13.92
C GLN A 81 -2.55 4.38 13.30
N THR A 82 -2.78 3.08 13.11
CA THR A 82 -1.78 2.14 12.58
C THR A 82 -2.08 1.66 11.16
N SER A 83 -3.23 2.06 10.59
CA SER A 83 -3.57 1.76 9.20
C SER A 83 -4.55 2.77 8.63
N ALA A 84 -4.47 2.98 7.31
CA ALA A 84 -5.45 3.69 6.52
C ALA A 84 -5.69 2.96 5.20
N THR A 85 -6.85 3.16 4.59
CA THR A 85 -7.24 2.49 3.35
C THR A 85 -7.71 3.49 2.29
N PHE A 86 -7.50 3.14 1.03
CA PHE A 86 -8.14 3.81 -0.11
C PHE A 86 -8.49 2.78 -1.18
N ASP A 87 -9.45 3.12 -2.04
CA ASP A 87 -9.91 2.21 -3.09
C ASP A 87 -9.38 2.63 -4.47
N VAL A 88 -8.98 1.64 -5.25
CA VAL A 88 -8.71 1.75 -6.68
C VAL A 88 -9.79 0.99 -7.45
N GLU A 89 -10.44 1.66 -8.40
CA GLU A 89 -11.49 1.05 -9.21
C GLU A 89 -10.88 0.24 -10.35
N ILE A 90 -11.26 -1.03 -10.43
CA ILE A 90 -10.94 -1.94 -11.53
C ILE A 90 -12.11 -1.92 -12.51
N LEU A 91 -11.80 -1.64 -13.77
CA LEU A 91 -12.78 -1.57 -14.83
C LEU A 91 -13.12 -2.98 -15.32
N PRO A 92 -14.37 -3.23 -15.73
CA PRO A 92 -14.75 -4.53 -16.24
C PRO A 92 -13.98 -4.81 -17.52
N GLY A 93 -13.16 -5.85 -17.50
CA GLY A 93 -12.52 -6.37 -18.69
C GLY A 93 -13.50 -7.16 -19.56
N GLY A 94 -13.08 -7.44 -20.79
CA GLY A 94 -13.79 -8.33 -21.69
C GLY A 94 -12.92 -9.51 -22.04
N ARG A 95 -13.34 -10.74 -21.68
CA ARG A 95 -12.75 -12.05 -22.09
C ARG A 95 -11.22 -12.07 -22.27
N TYR A 96 -10.46 -11.30 -21.51
CA TYR A 96 -9.00 -11.34 -21.59
C TYR A 96 -8.54 -12.54 -20.78
N GLU A 97 -7.82 -13.47 -21.42
CA GLU A 97 -7.27 -14.66 -20.75
C GLU A 97 -5.88 -14.40 -20.14
N GLY A 98 -5.43 -13.15 -20.14
CA GLY A 98 -4.09 -12.75 -19.74
C GLY A 98 -4.04 -12.11 -18.36
N ARG A 99 -2.95 -12.37 -17.65
CA ARG A 99 -2.56 -11.66 -16.44
C ARG A 99 -2.13 -10.23 -16.79
N GLU A 100 -2.79 -9.22 -16.23
CA GLU A 100 -2.43 -7.82 -16.38
C GLU A 100 -1.94 -7.24 -15.04
N ILE A 101 -1.07 -6.23 -15.10
CA ILE A 101 -0.37 -5.68 -13.93
C ILE A 101 -0.36 -4.16 -13.99
N PHE A 102 -0.64 -3.50 -12.88
CA PHE A 102 -0.30 -2.10 -12.63
C PHE A 102 0.38 -1.96 -11.27
N ARG A 103 0.93 -0.79 -10.97
CA ARG A 103 1.61 -0.53 -9.70
C ARG A 103 0.98 0.63 -8.95
N ILE A 104 1.08 0.59 -7.64
CA ILE A 104 0.73 1.68 -6.73
C ILE A 104 1.98 2.09 -5.99
N TYR A 105 2.25 3.39 -5.94
CA TYR A 105 3.41 3.96 -5.26
C TYR A 105 2.97 4.78 -4.07
N LEU A 106 3.68 4.66 -2.95
CA LEU A 106 3.71 5.67 -1.89
C LEU A 106 4.99 6.49 -2.04
N LYS A 107 4.89 7.80 -1.88
CA LYS A 107 6.02 8.74 -1.93
C LYS A 107 5.83 9.91 -0.97
N ASP A 108 6.88 10.71 -0.82
CA ASP A 108 6.85 11.99 -0.10
C ASP A 108 6.24 11.85 1.32
N PRO A 109 6.83 11.03 2.22
CA PRO A 109 6.31 10.86 3.55
C PRO A 109 6.41 12.19 4.32
N THR A 110 5.42 12.45 5.16
CA THR A 110 5.24 13.69 5.92
C THR A 110 5.08 13.39 7.41
N GLY A 111 5.21 14.42 8.25
CA GLY A 111 5.04 14.26 9.71
C GLY A 111 6.18 13.49 10.38
N GLY A 112 7.35 13.39 9.73
CA GLY A 112 8.52 12.69 10.25
C GLY A 112 8.50 11.17 10.04
N ALA A 113 7.50 10.63 9.33
CA ALA A 113 7.49 9.25 8.91
C ALA A 113 8.58 8.95 7.86
N THR A 114 8.98 7.69 7.78
CA THR A 114 9.84 7.16 6.72
C THR A 114 9.19 5.91 6.11
N PHE A 115 9.69 5.44 4.97
CA PHE A 115 9.27 4.15 4.43
C PHE A 115 10.03 2.99 5.08
N ASP A 116 9.41 1.81 5.11
CA ASP A 116 10.13 0.63 5.55
C ASP A 116 11.09 0.13 4.46
N LYS A 117 12.38 0.38 4.67
CA LYS A 117 13.45 0.06 3.71
C LYS A 117 13.58 -1.41 3.30
N THR A 118 12.91 -2.32 4.01
CA THR A 118 12.87 -3.74 3.63
C THR A 118 11.85 -4.04 2.54
N THR A 119 11.05 -3.05 2.16
CA THR A 119 10.05 -3.17 1.10
C THR A 119 10.64 -2.86 -0.28
N ASP A 120 9.94 -3.28 -1.32
CA ASP A 120 10.29 -3.15 -2.74
C ASP A 120 10.68 -1.74 -3.24
N GLY A 121 10.32 -0.67 -2.54
CA GLY A 121 10.68 0.72 -2.88
C GLY A 121 11.81 1.36 -2.05
N GLY A 122 12.37 0.64 -1.07
CA GLY A 122 13.47 1.11 -0.24
C GLY A 122 13.10 2.28 0.69
N GLU A 123 14.02 3.26 0.83
CA GLU A 123 13.83 4.42 1.72
C GLU A 123 13.01 5.54 1.06
N ASP A 124 12.94 5.55 -0.27
CA ASP A 124 12.36 6.65 -1.06
C ASP A 124 10.88 6.41 -1.44
N SER A 125 10.45 5.16 -1.46
CA SER A 125 9.08 4.79 -1.84
C SER A 125 8.65 3.45 -1.23
N CYS A 126 7.36 3.16 -1.30
CA CYS A 126 6.86 1.79 -1.25
C CYS A 126 6.11 1.51 -2.54
N VAL A 127 6.17 0.28 -3.03
CA VAL A 127 5.44 -0.15 -4.22
C VAL A 127 4.52 -1.31 -3.84
N GLN A 128 3.35 -1.35 -4.49
CA GLN A 128 2.47 -2.51 -4.46
C GLN A 128 2.20 -2.89 -5.90
N THR A 129 2.51 -4.14 -6.24
CA THR A 129 2.20 -4.74 -7.54
C THR A 129 0.78 -5.28 -7.48
N VAL A 130 -0.10 -4.75 -8.34
CA VAL A 130 -1.47 -5.24 -8.45
C VAL A 130 -1.58 -6.11 -9.69
N ILE A 131 -2.11 -7.31 -9.50
CA ILE A 131 -2.35 -8.29 -10.55
C ILE A 131 -3.85 -8.41 -10.79
N ILE A 132 -4.26 -8.15 -12.03
CA ILE A 132 -5.61 -8.42 -12.53
C ILE A 132 -5.55 -9.79 -13.20
N GLU A 133 -6.15 -10.80 -12.56
CA GLU A 133 -6.22 -12.17 -13.08
C GLU A 133 -7.52 -12.39 -13.86
N ALA A 134 -7.45 -13.17 -14.94
CA ALA A 134 -8.65 -13.53 -15.70
C ALA A 134 -9.66 -14.30 -14.82
N SER A 135 -10.95 -14.00 -14.96
CA SER A 135 -11.98 -14.74 -14.22
C SER A 135 -12.02 -16.21 -14.68
N GLN A 136 -12.18 -17.12 -13.73
CA GLN A 136 -12.26 -18.56 -14.04
C GLN A 136 -13.49 -18.90 -14.91
N ASP A 137 -14.52 -18.06 -14.89
CA ASP A 137 -15.74 -18.17 -15.70
C ASP A 137 -15.51 -18.00 -17.22
N ALA A 138 -14.33 -17.53 -17.65
CA ALA A 138 -13.99 -17.38 -19.06
C ALA A 138 -13.64 -18.70 -19.76
N LYS A 139 -13.28 -19.76 -19.01
CA LYS A 139 -12.82 -21.04 -19.57
C LYS A 139 -13.95 -22.01 -19.97
N ASP A 140 -15.19 -21.76 -19.53
CA ASP A 140 -16.33 -22.66 -19.75
C ASP A 140 -17.28 -22.21 -20.88
N ARG A 141 -16.81 -21.39 -21.84
CA ARG A 141 -17.62 -20.93 -22.99
C ARG A 141 -16.98 -21.14 -24.35
#